data_AF-A0A7Z2SXR9-F1
#
_entry.id   AF-A0A7Z2SXR9-F1
#
_cell.length_a   1.000
_cell.length_b   1.000
_cell.length_c   1.000
_cell.angle_alpha   90.00
_cell.angle_beta   90.00
_cell.angle_gamma   90.00
#
_symmetry.space_group_name_H-M   'P 1'
#
loop_
_entity.id
_entity.type
_entity.pdbx_description
1 polymer ?
#
loop_
_entity_poly.entity_id
_entity_poly.type
_entity_poly.pdbx_seq_one_letter_code
_entity_poly.pdbx_strand_id
1 'polypeptide(L)'
;MKKWKRLLKNEKGFTLIELLAVIVILGIIALIAVPAIGNLLADTKDDAHDSNALALLEASRIAEVNGEFTFPTDASKLYEAGYLDSVPQDPVTGKPYVTTKVEKNSDGVFEVTLDKYVEGKTKSDLSNE
;
A
#
# COMPACT_ATOMS: atom_id res chain seq x y z
N MET A 1 -22.38 60.07 1.79
CA MET A 1 -22.37 58.59 1.77
C MET A 1 -22.94 57.99 0.47
N LYS A 2 -22.43 58.33 -0.73
CA LYS A 2 -22.99 57.82 -2.02
C LYS A 2 -21.98 57.17 -2.99
N LYS A 3 -20.69 57.11 -2.64
CA LYS A 3 -19.63 56.59 -3.55
C LYS A 3 -19.44 55.06 -3.51
N TRP A 4 -19.98 54.36 -2.52
CA TRP A 4 -19.76 52.92 -2.34
C TRP A 4 -20.69 52.04 -3.19
N LYS A 5 -21.87 52.55 -3.60
CA LYS A 5 -22.83 51.80 -4.43
C LYS A 5 -22.39 51.54 -5.88
N ARG A 6 -21.31 52.19 -6.36
CA ARG A 6 -20.85 52.04 -7.76
C ARG A 6 -19.79 50.95 -7.93
N LEU A 7 -19.14 50.51 -6.85
CA LEU A 7 -18.13 49.45 -6.89
C LEU A 7 -18.74 48.03 -6.95
N LEU A 8 -20.00 47.88 -6.52
CA LEU A 8 -20.72 46.60 -6.47
C LEU A 8 -21.48 46.26 -7.78
N LYS A 9 -21.28 47.04 -8.86
CA LYS A 9 -22.10 46.91 -10.09
C LYS A 9 -21.30 46.53 -11.35
N ASN A 10 -20.08 46.01 -11.17
CA ASN A 10 -19.23 45.50 -12.23
C ASN A 10 -19.15 43.96 -12.20
N GLU A 11 -20.30 43.30 -12.07
CA GLU A 11 -20.44 41.85 -12.27
C GLU A 11 -20.31 41.55 -13.78
N LYS A 12 -19.10 41.66 -14.32
CA LYS A 12 -18.80 41.06 -15.64
C LYS A 12 -18.78 39.56 -15.42
N GLY A 13 -19.93 38.92 -15.68
CA GLY A 13 -20.08 37.47 -15.57
C GLY A 13 -19.09 36.73 -16.46
N PHE A 14 -18.56 35.64 -15.92
CA PHE A 14 -17.68 34.69 -16.59
C PHE A 14 -18.28 34.27 -17.94
N THR A 15 -17.46 34.19 -18.97
CA THR A 15 -17.93 33.76 -20.29
C THR A 15 -17.94 32.22 -20.38
N LEU A 16 -18.88 31.65 -21.15
CA LEU A 16 -18.91 30.20 -21.36
C LEU A 16 -17.63 29.67 -22.01
N ILE A 17 -16.96 30.49 -22.84
CA ILE A 17 -15.69 30.13 -23.49
C ILE A 17 -14.55 29.98 -22.48
N GLU A 18 -14.49 30.81 -21.43
CA GLU A 18 -13.49 30.68 -20.36
C GLU A 18 -13.71 29.39 -19.56
N LEU A 19 -14.96 29.07 -19.23
CA LEU A 19 -15.28 27.82 -18.54
C LEU A 19 -14.95 26.61 -19.42
N LEU A 20 -15.22 26.70 -20.73
CA LEU A 20 -14.94 25.65 -21.70
C LEU A 20 -13.44 25.37 -21.82
N ALA A 21 -12.61 26.40 -21.90
CA ALA A 21 -11.16 26.25 -21.99
C ALA A 21 -10.60 25.52 -20.74
N VAL A 22 -11.13 25.81 -19.55
CA VAL A 22 -10.69 25.17 -18.30
C VAL A 22 -11.03 23.68 -18.27
N ILE A 23 -12.26 23.29 -18.63
CA ILE A 23 -12.65 21.87 -18.60
C ILE A 23 -11.89 21.05 -19.64
N VAL A 24 -11.52 21.64 -20.79
CA VAL A 24 -10.69 20.98 -21.80
C VAL A 24 -9.31 20.68 -21.25
N ILE A 25 -8.67 21.66 -20.60
CA ILE A 25 -7.35 21.47 -19.97
C ILE A 25 -7.44 20.42 -18.85
N LEU A 26 -8.46 20.49 -17.99
CA LEU A 26 -8.67 19.48 -16.94
C LEU A 26 -8.91 18.08 -17.50
N GLY A 27 -9.63 17.96 -18.62
CA GLY A 27 -9.85 16.68 -19.31
C GLY A 27 -8.56 16.06 -19.85
N ILE A 28 -7.69 16.87 -20.45
CA ILE A 28 -6.38 16.40 -20.95
C ILE A 28 -5.49 15.94 -19.79
N ILE A 29 -5.45 16.70 -18.69
CA ILE A 29 -4.66 16.32 -17.50
C ILE A 29 -5.22 15.03 -16.89
N ALA A 30 -6.54 14.91 -16.75
CA ALA A 30 -7.17 13.72 -16.17
C ALA A 30 -6.87 12.44 -16.97
N LEU A 31 -6.85 12.54 -18.31
CA LEU A 31 -6.55 11.40 -19.19
C LEU A 31 -5.16 10.80 -18.92
N ILE A 32 -4.15 11.64 -18.65
CA ILE A 32 -2.77 11.17 -18.37
C ILE A 32 -2.61 10.82 -16.89
N ALA A 33 -3.23 11.58 -15.98
CA ALA A 33 -3.05 11.41 -14.54
C ALA A 33 -3.62 10.09 -14.01
N VAL A 34 -4.79 9.66 -14.49
CA VAL A 34 -5.46 8.43 -14.01
C VAL A 34 -4.60 7.17 -14.18
N PRO A 35 -4.08 6.82 -15.38
CA PRO A 35 -3.24 5.62 -15.53
C PRO A 35 -1.90 5.75 -14.78
N ALA A 36 -1.32 6.94 -14.71
CA ALA A 36 -0.05 7.17 -14.00
C ALA A 36 -0.19 6.88 -12.49
N ILE A 37 -1.28 7.31 -11.85
CA ILE A 37 -1.53 7.06 -10.42
C ILE A 37 -1.73 5.56 -10.14
N GLY A 38 -2.36 4.83 -11.06
CA GLY A 38 -2.58 3.38 -10.91
C GLY A 38 -1.27 2.59 -10.83
N ASN A 39 -0.33 2.85 -11.72
CA ASN A 39 0.98 2.18 -11.73
C ASN A 39 1.80 2.52 -10.49
N LEU A 40 1.87 3.80 -10.12
CA LEU A 40 2.60 4.24 -8.92
C LEU A 40 2.03 3.60 -7.64
N LEU A 41 0.71 3.42 -7.57
CA LEU A 41 0.07 2.76 -6.44
C LEU A 41 0.39 1.26 -6.40
N ALA A 42 0.49 0.60 -7.54
CA ALA A 42 0.89 -0.81 -7.59
C ALA A 42 2.34 -0.98 -7.09
N ASP A 43 3.27 -0.17 -7.59
CA ASP A 43 4.67 -0.19 -7.18
C ASP A 43 4.81 0.08 -5.66
N THR A 44 4.09 1.10 -5.15
CA THR A 44 4.09 1.41 -3.71
C THR A 44 3.56 0.25 -2.86
N LYS A 45 2.58 -0.50 -3.36
CA LYS A 45 2.03 -1.67 -2.66
C LYS A 45 3.00 -2.84 -2.68
N ASP A 46 3.69 -3.08 -3.79
CA ASP A 46 4.74 -4.12 -3.85
C ASP A 46 5.93 -3.74 -2.94
N ASP A 47 6.37 -2.48 -2.93
CA ASP A 47 7.42 -2.00 -2.02
C ASP A 47 7.03 -2.18 -0.53
N ALA A 48 5.78 -1.88 -0.18
CA ALA A 48 5.26 -2.09 1.16
C ALA A 48 5.17 -3.58 1.54
N HIS A 49 4.85 -4.44 0.57
CA HIS A 49 4.82 -5.89 0.75
C HIS A 49 6.23 -6.43 1.07
N ASP A 50 7.23 -6.01 0.29
CA ASP A 50 8.62 -6.41 0.49
C ASP A 50 9.17 -5.89 1.83
N SER A 51 8.84 -4.65 2.20
CA SER A 51 9.20 -4.09 3.50
C SER A 51 8.59 -4.88 4.67
N ASN A 52 7.35 -5.35 4.53
CA ASN A 52 6.71 -6.19 5.54
C ASN A 52 7.39 -7.57 5.66
N ALA A 53 7.82 -8.16 4.53
CA ALA A 53 8.57 -9.41 4.55
C ALA A 53 9.91 -9.26 5.28
N LEU A 54 10.63 -8.16 5.01
CA LEU A 54 11.89 -7.83 5.68
C LEU A 54 11.71 -7.65 7.19
N ALA A 55 10.65 -6.98 7.63
CA ALA A 55 10.35 -6.82 9.06
C ALA A 55 10.10 -8.18 9.75
N LEU A 56 9.36 -9.09 9.10
CA LEU A 56 9.15 -10.43 9.62
C LEU A 56 10.42 -11.27 9.65
N LEU A 57 11.29 -11.13 8.64
CA LEU A 57 12.61 -11.78 8.61
C LEU A 57 13.48 -11.32 9.77
N GLU A 58 13.52 -10.02 10.03
CA GLU A 58 14.31 -9.44 11.14
C GLU A 58 13.78 -9.91 12.50
N ALA A 59 12.46 -9.83 12.72
CA ALA A 59 11.83 -10.32 13.93
C ALA A 59 12.13 -11.82 14.18
N SER A 60 12.08 -12.63 13.11
CA SER A 60 12.39 -14.05 13.18
C SER A 60 13.85 -14.33 13.53
N ARG A 61 14.78 -13.54 12.98
CA ARG A 61 16.21 -13.67 13.30
C ARG A 61 16.48 -13.35 14.76
N ILE A 62 15.86 -12.31 15.30
CA ILE A 62 16.00 -11.93 16.71
C ILE A 62 15.40 -13.02 17.61
N ALA A 63 14.22 -13.54 17.24
CA ALA A 63 13.56 -14.63 17.95
C ALA A 63 14.40 -15.93 17.96
N GLU A 64 15.10 -16.25 16.86
CA GLU A 64 16.01 -17.39 16.81
C GLU A 64 17.19 -17.23 17.78
N VAL A 65 17.81 -16.05 17.80
CA VAL A 65 18.97 -15.77 18.67
C VAL A 65 18.58 -15.93 20.15
N ASN A 66 17.35 -15.58 20.51
CA ASN A 66 16.84 -15.74 21.87
C ASN A 66 16.47 -17.19 22.23
N GLY A 67 16.44 -18.11 21.24
CA GLY A 67 16.22 -19.55 21.47
C GLY A 67 14.78 -19.93 21.83
N GLU A 68 13.82 -19.02 21.68
CA GLU A 68 12.43 -19.22 22.10
C GLU A 68 11.52 -19.77 20.99
N PHE A 69 12.05 -19.92 19.76
CA PHE A 69 11.27 -20.30 18.59
C PHE A 69 11.85 -21.47 17.82
N THR A 70 10.98 -22.43 17.49
CA THR A 70 11.23 -23.45 16.46
C THR A 70 10.54 -23.04 15.17
N PHE A 71 11.29 -22.98 14.08
CA PHE A 71 10.73 -22.69 12.75
C PHE A 71 10.16 -23.97 12.11
N PRO A 72 9.06 -23.88 11.34
CA PRO A 72 8.35 -22.67 10.95
C PRO A 72 7.46 -22.05 12.03
N THR A 73 7.39 -20.72 12.06
CA THR A 73 6.53 -19.93 12.96
C THR A 73 5.66 -18.94 12.17
N ASP A 74 4.58 -18.46 12.80
CA ASP A 74 3.62 -17.52 12.23
C ASP A 74 3.90 -16.09 12.75
N ALA A 75 3.58 -15.06 11.96
CA ALA A 75 3.74 -13.67 12.38
C ALA A 75 2.99 -13.33 13.68
N SER A 76 1.85 -13.97 13.94
CA SER A 76 1.10 -13.78 15.18
C SER A 76 1.88 -14.22 16.41
N LYS A 77 2.65 -15.31 16.32
CA LYS A 77 3.44 -15.81 17.46
C LYS A 77 4.64 -14.90 17.72
N LEU A 78 5.23 -14.33 16.67
CA LEU A 78 6.29 -13.31 16.80
C LEU A 78 5.76 -12.04 17.47
N TYR A 79 4.53 -11.64 17.16
CA TYR A 79 3.85 -10.54 17.85
C TYR A 79 3.57 -10.87 19.32
N GLU A 80 2.98 -12.03 19.61
CA GLU A 80 2.68 -12.45 20.99
C GLU A 80 3.94 -12.56 21.86
N ALA A 81 5.06 -12.96 21.28
CA ALA A 81 6.34 -13.02 21.97
C ALA A 81 7.10 -11.69 21.99
N GLY A 82 6.51 -10.61 21.46
CA GLY A 82 7.04 -9.24 21.57
C GLY A 82 8.17 -8.90 20.59
N TYR A 83 8.37 -9.70 19.55
CA TYR A 83 9.35 -9.44 18.49
C TYR A 83 8.80 -8.52 17.38
N LEU A 84 7.50 -8.22 17.42
CA LEU A 84 6.83 -7.28 16.51
C LEU A 84 5.93 -6.34 17.31
N ASP A 85 5.88 -5.07 16.92
CA ASP A 85 4.95 -4.08 17.50
C ASP A 85 3.50 -4.31 17.02
N SER A 86 3.33 -4.85 15.81
CA SER A 86 2.03 -5.30 15.28
C SER A 86 2.26 -6.30 14.14
N VAL A 87 1.25 -7.11 13.82
CA VAL A 87 1.31 -8.01 12.66
C VAL A 87 1.18 -7.16 11.39
N PRO A 88 2.18 -7.16 10.49
CA PRO A 88 2.12 -6.38 9.26
C PRO A 88 0.91 -6.77 8.40
N GLN A 89 0.41 -5.82 7.61
CA GLN A 89 -0.80 -5.97 6.81
C GLN A 89 -0.51 -5.93 5.32
N ASP A 90 -1.35 -6.62 4.55
CA ASP A 90 -1.30 -6.60 3.11
C ASP A 90 -1.71 -5.24 2.55
N PRO A 91 -0.85 -4.54 1.80
CA PRO A 91 -1.12 -3.19 1.30
C PRO A 91 -2.16 -3.18 0.17
N VAL A 92 -2.53 -4.33 -0.39
CA VAL A 92 -3.61 -4.50 -1.36
C VAL A 92 -4.96 -4.65 -0.65
N THR A 93 -5.03 -5.42 0.45
CA THR A 93 -6.31 -5.82 1.07
C THR A 93 -6.55 -5.36 2.50
N GLY A 94 -5.54 -4.80 3.15
CA GLY A 94 -5.60 -4.37 4.55
C GLY A 94 -5.71 -5.52 5.55
N LYS A 95 -5.49 -6.77 5.13
CA LYS A 95 -5.58 -7.95 6.00
C LYS A 95 -4.21 -8.28 6.60
N PRO A 96 -4.12 -8.68 7.89
CA PRO A 96 -2.86 -9.06 8.51
C PRO A 96 -2.26 -10.33 7.91
N TYR A 97 -0.94 -10.43 7.92
CA TYR A 97 -0.17 -11.60 7.48
C TYR A 97 -0.17 -12.75 8.50
N VAL A 98 -1.34 -13.34 8.76
CA VAL A 98 -1.54 -14.33 9.85
C VAL A 98 -0.92 -15.71 9.58
N THR A 99 -0.81 -16.13 8.32
CA THR A 99 -0.39 -17.49 7.89
C THR A 99 0.99 -17.55 7.25
N THR A 100 1.86 -16.60 7.60
CA THR A 100 3.16 -16.49 6.94
C THR A 100 4.16 -17.43 7.59
N LYS A 101 4.56 -18.45 6.84
CA LYS A 101 5.58 -19.39 7.28
C LYS A 101 6.94 -18.74 7.09
N VAL A 102 7.66 -18.60 8.20
CA VAL A 102 9.09 -18.32 8.17
C VAL A 102 9.82 -19.65 8.22
N GLU A 103 10.39 -20.09 7.11
CA GLU A 103 11.15 -21.34 7.03
C GLU A 103 12.65 -21.04 7.04
N LYS A 104 13.43 -21.91 7.69
CA LYS A 104 14.89 -21.84 7.66
C LYS A 104 15.37 -22.93 6.71
N ASN A 105 15.94 -22.53 5.57
CA ASN A 105 16.55 -23.48 4.66
C ASN A 105 17.82 -24.07 5.27
N SER A 106 18.25 -25.22 4.75
CA SER A 106 19.41 -25.98 5.23
C SER A 106 20.72 -25.18 5.29
N ASP A 107 20.79 -24.05 4.60
CA ASP A 107 21.93 -23.12 4.57
C ASP A 107 21.86 -22.02 5.65
N GLY A 108 20.83 -22.03 6.51
CA GLY A 108 20.63 -21.04 7.57
C GLY A 108 20.00 -19.72 7.11
N VAL A 109 19.46 -19.68 5.89
CA VAL A 109 18.73 -18.54 5.33
C VAL A 109 17.26 -18.63 5.74
N PHE A 110 16.72 -17.53 6.26
CA PHE A 110 15.29 -17.40 6.54
C PHE A 110 14.54 -17.02 5.27
N GLU A 111 13.48 -17.74 4.96
CA GLU A 111 12.54 -17.45 3.89
C GLU A 111 11.19 -17.12 4.51
N VAL A 112 10.69 -15.92 4.24
CA VAL A 112 9.32 -15.51 4.62
C VAL A 112 8.44 -15.68 3.40
N THR A 113 7.45 -16.56 3.49
CA THR A 113 6.39 -16.62 2.49
C THR A 113 5.22 -15.76 2.95
N LEU A 114 5.08 -14.57 2.36
CA LEU A 114 3.87 -13.77 2.47
C LEU A 114 2.84 -14.25 1.45
N ASP A 115 1.62 -14.54 1.90
CA ASP A 115 0.50 -14.77 0.99
C ASP A 115 0.15 -13.43 0.32
N LYS A 116 0.34 -13.29 -1.00
CA LYS A 116 -0.25 -12.16 -1.74
C LYS A 116 -1.76 -12.38 -1.74
N TYR A 117 -2.50 -11.56 -1.00
CA TYR A 117 -3.96 -11.56 -1.09
C TYR A 117 -4.34 -10.62 -2.23
N VAL A 118 -4.82 -11.17 -3.34
CA VAL A 118 -5.55 -10.39 -4.35
C VAL A 118 -7.03 -10.64 -4.08
N GLU A 119 -7.88 -9.63 -4.22
CA GLU A 119 -9.31 -9.72 -3.93
C GLU A 119 -9.94 -10.97 -4.60
N GLY A 120 -10.17 -12.04 -3.81
CA GLY A 120 -10.71 -13.32 -4.26
C GLY A 120 -9.73 -14.36 -4.84
N LYS A 121 -8.42 -14.11 -4.86
CA LYS A 121 -7.39 -15.05 -5.34
C LYS A 121 -6.13 -15.00 -4.45
N THR A 122 -5.72 -16.15 -3.96
CA THR A 122 -4.42 -16.34 -3.27
C THR A 122 -3.31 -16.54 -4.30
N LYS A 123 -2.04 -16.43 -3.91
CA LYS A 123 -0.88 -16.65 -4.82
C LYS A 123 -0.95 -17.98 -5.61
N SER A 124 -1.60 -19.01 -5.07
CA SER A 124 -1.84 -20.28 -5.79
C SER A 124 -2.81 -20.16 -6.96
N ASP A 125 -3.68 -19.15 -6.96
CA ASP A 125 -4.66 -18.89 -8.03
C ASP A 125 -4.08 -17.99 -9.14
N LEU A 126 -2.85 -17.49 -8.97
CA LEU A 126 -2.13 -16.64 -9.92
C LEU A 126 -0.98 -17.36 -10.65
N SER A 127 -0.55 -18.54 -10.18
CA SER A 127 0.54 -19.29 -10.85
C SER A 127 0.06 -20.22 -11.97
N ASN A 128 -1.24 -20.27 -12.24
CA ASN A 128 -1.87 -21.18 -13.20
C ASN A 128 -2.70 -20.47 -14.28
N GLU A 129 -2.48 -19.16 -14.49
CA GLU A 129 -3.13 -18.39 -15.56
C GLU A 129 -2.10 -17.60 -16.37
#